data_AF-A0A497TCJ9-F1
#
_entry.id   AF-A0A497TCJ9-F1
#
_cell.length_a   1.000
_cell.length_b   1.000
_cell.length_c   1.000
_cell.angle_alpha   90.00
_cell.angle_beta   90.00
_cell.angle_gamma   90.00
#
_symmetry.space_group_name_H-M   'P 1'
#
loop_
_entity.id
_entity.type
_entity.pdbx_description
1 polymer ?
#
loop_
_entity_poly.entity_id
_entity_poly.type
_entity_poly.pdbx_seq_one_letter_code
_entity_poly.pdbx_strand_id
1 'polypeptide(L)'
;MRRYILTNKPGYDLRDAIENPSFEKSVIVVLDNSGVEIEQIPVTPLTLYMYEPEPDPRYQKPQKIVTTSGEIEIPTFIPEDMVTTGENPFIQVIYRFVKRRDGATLEDIVRHITKERRILPNNDYGIRRVEAMVREMHNGAVMGGLLVKKGNMYMAGVPLKTGRNLIKLYSGYDPFEYQIMQYVENKGTASREEIHTIIMDRLKWARNTKLVEFYIKKLTKQGNIKRISKDWFEY
;
A
#
# COMPACT_ATOMS: atom_id res chain seq x y z
N MET A 1 23.52 -21.51 6.31
CA MET A 1 22.18 -21.83 5.81
C MET A 1 22.11 -21.37 4.36
N ARG A 2 21.80 -22.25 3.41
CA ARG A 2 21.69 -21.87 1.99
C ARG A 2 20.49 -20.93 1.81
N ARG A 3 20.61 -19.96 0.91
CA ARG A 3 19.51 -19.06 0.56
C ARG A 3 19.00 -19.41 -0.84
N TYR A 4 17.68 -19.39 -1.01
CA TYR A 4 17.02 -19.68 -2.28
C TYR A 4 16.38 -18.39 -2.76
N ILE A 5 16.81 -17.90 -3.93
CA ILE A 5 16.37 -16.63 -4.49
C ILE A 5 15.62 -16.86 -5.79
N LEU A 6 14.37 -16.42 -5.87
CA LEU A 6 13.57 -16.44 -7.09
C LEU A 6 13.93 -15.21 -7.94
N THR A 7 14.44 -15.43 -9.14
CA THR A 7 14.88 -14.37 -10.06
C THR A 7 14.50 -14.64 -11.51
N ASN A 8 14.73 -13.67 -12.40
CA ASN A 8 14.50 -13.82 -13.82
C ASN A 8 15.62 -14.57 -14.52
N LYS A 9 15.24 -15.34 -15.56
CA LYS A 9 16.20 -15.75 -16.59
C LYS A 9 16.66 -14.54 -17.41
N PRO A 10 17.90 -14.56 -17.94
CA PRO A 10 18.37 -13.51 -18.84
C PRO A 10 17.38 -13.24 -19.98
N GLY A 11 17.09 -11.97 -20.24
CA GLY A 11 16.15 -11.55 -21.29
C GLY A 11 14.69 -11.41 -20.85
N TYR A 12 14.32 -11.86 -19.65
CA TYR A 12 12.97 -11.70 -19.10
C TYR A 12 12.90 -10.59 -18.05
N ASP A 13 11.73 -9.98 -17.89
CA ASP A 13 11.52 -8.96 -16.85
C ASP A 13 11.50 -9.57 -15.44
N LEU A 14 12.19 -8.92 -14.50
CA LEU A 14 12.32 -9.41 -13.12
C LEU A 14 11.00 -9.39 -12.36
N ARG A 15 10.15 -8.39 -12.61
CA ARG A 15 8.87 -8.26 -11.91
C ARG A 15 7.91 -9.34 -12.40
N ASP A 16 7.79 -9.56 -13.70
CA ASP A 16 6.97 -10.63 -14.25
C ASP A 16 7.48 -12.03 -13.86
N ALA A 17 8.79 -12.23 -13.76
CA ALA A 17 9.38 -13.49 -13.30
C ALA A 17 9.09 -13.81 -11.81
N ILE A 18 8.81 -12.80 -10.99
CA ILE A 18 8.52 -12.97 -9.56
C ILE A 18 7.01 -13.00 -9.30
N GLU A 19 6.25 -12.16 -9.97
CA GLU A 19 4.79 -12.06 -9.79
C GLU A 19 4.06 -13.25 -10.45
N ASN A 20 4.60 -13.79 -11.55
CA ASN A 20 3.99 -14.89 -12.31
C ASN A 20 4.99 -16.02 -12.60
N PRO A 21 5.65 -16.61 -11.59
CA PRO A 21 6.82 -17.47 -11.80
C PRO A 21 6.53 -18.67 -12.71
N SER A 22 7.37 -18.87 -13.72
CA SER A 22 7.27 -20.01 -14.64
C SER A 22 8.63 -20.53 -15.06
N PHE A 23 8.68 -21.76 -15.56
CA PHE A 23 9.90 -22.39 -16.05
C PHE A 23 10.59 -21.55 -17.15
N GLU A 24 9.82 -20.84 -17.98
CA GLU A 24 10.34 -20.08 -19.11
C GLU A 24 11.08 -18.82 -18.70
N LYS A 25 10.59 -18.12 -17.66
CA LYS A 25 11.07 -16.78 -17.30
C LYS A 25 11.75 -16.70 -15.93
N SER A 26 11.60 -17.72 -15.09
CA SER A 26 12.07 -17.70 -13.70
C SER A 26 13.04 -18.83 -13.39
N VAL A 27 13.91 -18.59 -12.41
CA VAL A 27 14.87 -19.57 -11.88
C VAL A 27 15.05 -19.35 -10.38
N ILE A 28 15.29 -20.42 -9.63
CA ILE A 28 15.68 -20.35 -8.22
C ILE A 28 17.20 -20.45 -8.17
N VAL A 29 17.85 -19.39 -7.73
CA VAL A 29 19.30 -19.36 -7.50
C VAL A 29 19.58 -19.78 -6.07
N VAL A 30 20.47 -20.76 -5.90
CA VAL A 30 20.95 -21.22 -4.60
C VAL A 30 22.24 -20.49 -4.27
N LEU A 31 22.24 -19.74 -3.17
CA LEU A 31 23.40 -19.03 -2.66
C LEU A 31 23.98 -19.75 -1.44
N ASP A 32 25.30 -19.82 -1.37
CA ASP A 32 26.02 -20.25 -0.17
C ASP A 32 26.00 -19.17 0.94
N ASN A 33 26.66 -19.44 2.07
CA ASN A 33 26.71 -18.50 3.20
C ASN A 33 27.46 -17.20 2.88
N SER A 34 28.31 -17.21 1.85
CA SER A 34 29.10 -16.08 1.39
C SER A 34 28.37 -15.27 0.30
N GLY A 35 27.19 -15.72 -0.13
CA GLY A 35 26.40 -15.10 -1.19
C GLY A 35 26.85 -15.48 -2.60
N VAL A 36 27.69 -16.50 -2.74
CA VAL A 36 28.11 -17.05 -4.03
C VAL A 36 27.03 -17.99 -4.55
N GLU A 37 26.67 -17.82 -5.82
CA GLU A 37 25.78 -18.73 -6.53
C GLU A 37 26.46 -20.08 -6.75
N ILE A 38 25.82 -21.14 -6.27
CA ILE A 38 26.33 -22.51 -6.34
C ILE A 38 25.48 -23.42 -7.22
N GLU A 39 24.20 -23.07 -7.44
CA GLU A 39 23.27 -23.89 -8.22
C GLU A 39 22.09 -23.06 -8.74
N GLN A 40 21.52 -23.48 -9.87
CA GLN A 40 20.25 -22.98 -10.40
C GLN A 40 19.24 -24.10 -10.50
N ILE A 41 18.07 -23.91 -9.90
CA ILE A 41 16.97 -24.87 -9.88
C ILE A 41 15.85 -24.33 -10.79
N PRO A 42 15.33 -25.15 -11.73
CA PRO A 42 14.22 -24.74 -12.59
C PRO A 42 12.94 -24.50 -11.79
N VAL A 43 12.20 -23.47 -12.18
CA VAL A 43 10.93 -23.11 -11.53
C VAL A 43 9.80 -24.01 -12.02
N THR A 44 9.18 -24.70 -11.07
CA THR A 44 7.95 -25.50 -11.23
C THR A 44 7.10 -25.28 -9.96
N PRO A 45 5.80 -25.60 -9.98
CA PRO A 45 4.98 -25.53 -8.77
C PRO A 45 5.57 -26.33 -7.59
N LEU A 46 6.18 -27.49 -7.88
CA LEU A 46 6.83 -28.32 -6.86
C LEU A 46 8.07 -27.64 -6.26
N THR A 47 8.95 -27.07 -7.09
CA THR A 47 10.19 -26.44 -6.59
C THR A 47 9.93 -25.16 -5.82
N LEU A 48 8.90 -24.38 -6.20
CA LEU A 48 8.45 -23.23 -5.40
C LEU A 48 7.96 -23.64 -4.00
N TYR A 49 7.21 -24.74 -3.92
CA TYR A 49 6.72 -25.27 -2.64
C TYR A 49 7.86 -25.85 -1.78
N MET A 50 8.78 -26.61 -2.39
CA MET A 50 9.86 -27.26 -1.65
C MET A 50 10.91 -26.30 -1.09
N TYR A 51 11.24 -25.24 -1.84
CA TYR A 51 12.36 -24.36 -1.50
C TYR A 51 11.93 -23.00 -0.94
N GLU A 52 10.65 -22.64 -1.04
CA GLU A 52 10.07 -21.36 -0.58
C GLU A 52 11.01 -20.16 -0.85
N PRO A 53 11.40 -19.92 -2.11
CA PRO A 53 12.45 -18.96 -2.42
C PRO A 53 12.04 -17.51 -2.12
N GLU A 54 12.97 -16.73 -1.59
CA GLU A 54 12.79 -15.29 -1.41
C GLU A 54 12.85 -14.57 -2.77
N PRO A 55 12.05 -13.53 -3.02
CA PRO A 55 12.17 -12.75 -4.25
C PRO A 55 13.54 -12.06 -4.33
N ASP A 56 14.11 -11.99 -5.55
CA ASP A 56 15.38 -11.31 -5.80
C ASP A 56 15.44 -9.93 -5.12
N PRO A 57 16.51 -9.60 -4.36
CA PRO A 57 16.65 -8.28 -3.74
C PRO A 57 16.49 -7.10 -4.71
N ARG A 58 16.74 -7.30 -6.01
CA ARG A 58 16.53 -6.32 -7.09
C ARG A 58 15.06 -6.06 -7.39
N TYR A 59 14.16 -7.02 -7.14
CA TYR A 59 12.70 -6.83 -7.24
C TYR A 59 12.21 -5.67 -6.38
N GLN A 60 12.89 -5.51 -5.26
CA GLN A 60 12.64 -4.47 -4.29
C GLN A 60 13.30 -3.13 -4.70
N LYS A 61 14.31 -3.11 -5.55
CA LYS A 61 14.98 -1.85 -5.91
C LYS A 61 14.14 -1.07 -6.94
N PRO A 62 13.89 0.24 -6.72
CA PRO A 62 13.28 1.07 -7.74
C PRO A 62 14.14 1.03 -9.01
N GLN A 63 13.53 0.70 -10.15
CA GLN A 63 14.25 0.74 -11.43
C GLN A 63 14.55 2.20 -11.76
N LYS A 64 15.79 2.50 -12.12
CA LYS A 64 16.24 3.83 -12.54
C LYS A 64 16.76 3.73 -13.98
N ILE A 65 16.33 4.63 -14.85
CA ILE A 65 16.90 4.85 -16.17
C ILE A 65 18.02 5.87 -16.01
N VAL A 66 19.25 5.54 -16.39
CA VAL A 66 20.32 6.52 -16.46
C VAL A 66 20.19 7.26 -17.79
N THR A 67 19.85 8.55 -17.74
CA THR A 67 19.88 9.45 -18.91
C THR A 67 21.12 10.33 -18.87
N THR A 68 21.39 11.05 -19.97
CA THR A 68 22.46 12.06 -20.05
C THR A 68 22.29 13.22 -19.05
N SER A 69 21.11 13.36 -18.43
CA SER A 69 20.77 14.36 -17.44
C SER A 69 20.66 13.84 -16.00
N GLY A 70 20.85 12.53 -15.76
CA GLY A 70 20.84 11.91 -14.43
C GLY A 70 20.05 10.61 -14.35
N GLU A 71 19.90 10.07 -13.14
CA GLU A 71 19.05 8.90 -12.91
C GLU A 71 17.57 9.30 -12.82
N ILE A 72 16.74 8.78 -13.71
CA ILE A 72 15.28 8.95 -13.70
C ILE A 72 14.64 7.68 -13.15
N GLU A 73 13.94 7.78 -12.02
CA GLU A 73 13.19 6.65 -11.44
C GLU A 73 12.01 6.26 -12.34
N ILE A 74 11.89 4.98 -12.69
CA ILE A 74 10.74 4.46 -13.43
C ILE A 74 9.53 4.53 -12.49
N PRO A 75 8.49 5.32 -12.82
CA PRO A 75 7.34 5.47 -11.95
C PRO A 75 6.65 4.12 -11.80
N THR A 76 6.56 3.62 -10.57
CA THR A 76 5.73 2.44 -10.28
C THR A 76 4.28 2.82 -10.55
N PHE A 77 3.71 2.27 -11.63
CA PHE A 77 2.31 2.51 -11.96
C PHE A 77 1.43 1.69 -11.02
N ILE A 78 0.90 2.35 -9.99
CA ILE A 78 -0.03 1.72 -9.06
C ILE A 78 -1.45 1.88 -9.62
N PRO A 79 -2.22 0.79 -9.87
CA PRO A 79 -3.58 0.89 -10.40
C PRO A 79 -4.47 1.85 -9.61
N GLU A 80 -5.49 2.42 -10.26
CA GLU A 80 -6.41 3.37 -9.61
C GLU A 80 -7.08 2.77 -8.38
N ASP A 81 -7.54 1.53 -8.47
CA ASP A 81 -8.19 0.76 -7.41
C ASP A 81 -7.23 0.21 -6.36
N MET A 82 -5.95 0.60 -6.36
CA MET A 82 -4.97 0.08 -5.41
C MET A 82 -4.22 1.18 -4.67
N VAL A 83 -3.86 0.86 -3.43
CA VAL A 83 -2.93 1.61 -2.58
C VAL A 83 -1.79 0.71 -2.17
N THR A 84 -0.75 1.28 -1.57
CA THR A 84 0.39 0.55 -1.05
C THR A 84 0.41 0.60 0.48
N THR A 85 1.29 -0.18 1.11
CA THR A 85 1.64 0.02 2.52
C THR A 85 2.44 1.32 2.73
N GLY A 86 2.76 1.67 3.97
CA GLY A 86 3.72 2.74 4.31
C GLY A 86 3.13 4.12 4.52
N GLU A 87 1.91 4.38 4.04
CA GLU A 87 1.23 5.66 4.26
C GLU A 87 -0.28 5.45 4.30
N ASN A 88 -1.01 6.41 4.87
CA ASN A 88 -2.46 6.42 4.91
C ASN A 88 -3.07 6.33 3.48
N PRO A 89 -4.06 5.44 3.25
CA PRO A 89 -4.63 5.19 1.93
C PRO A 89 -5.32 6.43 1.35
N PHE A 90 -5.97 7.28 2.15
CA PHE A 90 -6.59 8.50 1.65
C PHE A 90 -5.55 9.50 1.14
N ILE A 91 -4.43 9.64 1.85
CA ILE A 91 -3.31 10.50 1.47
C ILE A 91 -2.70 10.04 0.16
N GLN A 92 -2.53 8.72 0.00
CA GLN A 92 -2.05 8.13 -1.25
C GLN A 92 -2.98 8.41 -2.43
N VAL A 93 -4.29 8.25 -2.26
CA VAL A 93 -5.29 8.50 -3.31
C VAL A 93 -5.27 9.97 -3.71
N ILE A 94 -5.31 10.90 -2.75
CA ILE A 94 -5.26 12.34 -3.00
C ILE A 94 -3.97 12.72 -3.75
N TYR A 95 -2.81 12.29 -3.24
CA TYR A 95 -1.52 12.62 -3.83
C TYR A 95 -1.41 12.13 -5.27
N ARG A 96 -1.82 10.88 -5.53
CA ARG A 96 -1.76 10.29 -6.88
C ARG A 96 -2.75 10.95 -7.84
N PHE A 97 -3.96 11.28 -7.37
CA PHE A 97 -4.94 12.01 -8.17
C PHE A 97 -4.38 13.35 -8.64
N VAL A 98 -3.84 14.14 -7.69
CA VAL A 98 -3.21 15.43 -7.99
C VAL A 98 -2.01 15.27 -8.93
N LYS A 99 -1.13 14.28 -8.67
CA LYS A 99 0.06 14.02 -9.49
C LYS A 99 -0.28 13.63 -10.93
N ARG A 100 -1.32 12.81 -11.14
CA ARG A 100 -1.72 12.34 -12.48
C ARG A 100 -2.37 13.42 -13.32
N ARG A 101 -3.10 14.34 -12.69
CA ARG A 101 -3.76 15.45 -13.39
C ARG A 101 -2.85 16.68 -13.58
N ASP A 102 -1.60 16.59 -13.12
CA ASP A 102 -0.69 17.74 -13.03
C ASP A 102 -1.36 18.94 -12.34
N GLY A 103 -2.07 18.65 -11.24
CA GLY A 103 -2.80 19.63 -10.45
C GLY A 103 -4.31 19.36 -10.34
N ALA A 104 -4.89 19.73 -9.20
CA ALA A 104 -6.34 19.66 -8.99
C ALA A 104 -6.83 20.72 -8.00
N THR A 105 -8.06 21.20 -8.16
CA THR A 105 -8.68 22.08 -7.15
C THR A 105 -9.11 21.29 -5.91
N LEU A 106 -9.38 21.98 -4.80
CA LEU A 106 -9.95 21.33 -3.61
C LEU A 106 -11.27 20.62 -3.93
N GLU A 107 -12.12 21.25 -4.75
CA GLU A 107 -13.41 20.68 -5.17
C GLU A 107 -13.22 19.40 -5.98
N ASP A 108 -12.25 19.38 -6.91
CA ASP A 108 -11.92 18.18 -7.67
C ASP A 108 -11.45 17.03 -6.77
N ILE A 109 -10.59 17.33 -5.79
CA ILE A 109 -10.11 16.33 -4.83
C ILE A 109 -11.26 15.78 -3.99
N VAL A 110 -12.15 16.65 -3.49
CA VAL A 110 -13.35 16.24 -2.74
C VAL A 110 -14.24 15.36 -3.60
N ARG A 111 -14.57 15.79 -4.83
CA ARG A 111 -15.39 15.01 -5.78
C ARG A 111 -14.76 13.65 -6.05
N HIS A 112 -13.45 13.60 -6.28
CA HIS A 112 -12.75 12.35 -6.54
C HIS A 112 -12.89 11.37 -5.37
N ILE A 113 -12.66 11.82 -4.14
CA ILE A 113 -12.70 10.96 -2.96
C ILE A 113 -14.13 10.52 -2.60
N THR A 114 -15.10 11.44 -2.62
CA THR A 114 -16.45 11.17 -2.09
C THR A 114 -17.45 10.66 -3.12
N LYS A 115 -17.31 11.05 -4.40
CA LYS A 115 -18.28 10.69 -5.46
C LYS A 115 -17.72 9.65 -6.43
N GLU A 116 -16.49 9.81 -6.90
CA GLU A 116 -15.88 8.94 -7.91
C GLU A 116 -15.36 7.65 -7.26
N ARG A 117 -14.50 7.77 -6.24
CA ARG A 117 -13.92 6.63 -5.51
C ARG A 117 -14.88 6.08 -4.46
N ARG A 118 -15.72 6.94 -3.88
CA ARG A 118 -16.69 6.61 -2.83
C ARG A 118 -16.05 5.93 -1.61
N ILE A 119 -14.83 6.33 -1.26
CA ILE A 119 -14.11 5.80 -0.08
C ILE A 119 -14.38 6.64 1.18
N LEU A 120 -15.06 7.77 1.03
CA LEU A 120 -15.68 8.54 2.11
C LEU A 120 -17.10 8.96 1.68
N PRO A 121 -18.03 9.13 2.63
CA PRO A 121 -19.39 9.56 2.31
C PRO A 121 -19.41 10.97 1.73
N ASN A 122 -20.28 11.22 0.74
CA ASN A 122 -20.50 12.55 0.18
C ASN A 122 -21.47 13.37 1.05
N ASN A 123 -21.02 13.72 2.26
CA ASN A 123 -21.72 14.58 3.22
C ASN A 123 -20.72 15.50 3.93
N ASP A 124 -21.19 16.42 4.77
CA ASP A 124 -20.35 17.39 5.49
C ASP A 124 -19.20 16.75 6.25
N TYR A 125 -19.42 15.57 6.85
CA TYR A 125 -18.39 14.83 7.55
C TYR A 125 -17.27 14.39 6.60
N GLY A 126 -17.62 13.74 5.48
CA GLY A 126 -16.63 13.27 4.50
C GLY A 126 -15.90 14.43 3.83
N ILE A 127 -16.60 15.50 3.49
CA ILE A 127 -16.03 16.71 2.89
C ILE A 127 -15.01 17.34 3.84
N ARG A 128 -15.39 17.63 5.09
CA ARG A 128 -14.47 18.20 6.10
C ARG A 128 -13.25 17.32 6.34
N ARG A 129 -13.42 15.99 6.29
CA ARG A 129 -12.30 15.05 6.43
C ARG A 129 -11.32 15.17 5.27
N VAL A 130 -11.81 15.26 4.04
CA VAL A 130 -10.95 15.47 2.85
C VAL A 130 -10.25 16.83 2.93
N GLU A 131 -10.98 17.89 3.27
CA GLU A 131 -10.40 19.23 3.43
C GLU A 131 -9.29 19.26 4.48
N ALA A 132 -9.49 18.60 5.62
CA ALA A 132 -8.49 18.48 6.67
C ALA A 132 -7.26 17.70 6.19
N MET A 133 -7.45 16.63 5.42
CA MET A 133 -6.33 15.86 4.83
C MET A 133 -5.55 16.69 3.82
N VAL A 134 -6.22 17.40 2.90
CA VAL A 134 -5.57 18.29 1.93
C VAL A 134 -4.80 19.40 2.63
N ARG A 135 -5.39 20.00 3.68
CA ARG A 135 -4.72 21.01 4.50
C ARG A 135 -3.46 20.43 5.14
N GLU A 136 -3.55 19.29 5.81
CA GLU A 136 -2.40 18.64 6.45
C GLU A 136 -1.30 18.26 5.43
N MET A 137 -1.66 17.81 4.23
CA MET A 137 -0.69 17.55 3.15
C MET A 137 -0.04 18.82 2.59
N HIS A 138 -0.70 19.96 2.70
CA HIS A 138 -0.17 21.23 2.21
C HIS A 138 0.72 21.92 3.25
N ASN A 139 0.16 22.18 4.45
CA ASN A 139 0.78 23.01 5.48
C ASN A 139 0.81 22.35 6.87
N GLY A 140 0.54 21.04 6.94
CA GLY A 140 0.60 20.30 8.19
C GLY A 140 2.01 20.11 8.72
N ALA A 141 2.13 19.88 10.03
CA ALA A 141 3.43 19.67 10.67
C ALA A 141 4.10 18.34 10.26
N VAL A 142 3.30 17.34 9.88
CA VAL A 142 3.79 15.98 9.59
C VAL A 142 3.84 15.71 8.10
N MET A 143 2.83 16.17 7.35
CA MET A 143 2.67 15.89 5.93
C MET A 143 2.80 17.12 5.03
N GLY A 144 3.15 18.28 5.61
CA GLY A 144 3.35 19.52 4.87
C GLY A 144 4.37 19.35 3.74
N GLY A 145 4.07 19.99 2.60
CA GLY A 145 4.89 19.91 1.40
C GLY A 145 4.60 18.70 0.49
N LEU A 146 3.74 17.75 0.89
CA LEU A 146 3.23 16.73 -0.04
C LEU A 146 2.38 17.36 -1.15
N LEU A 147 1.65 18.42 -0.84
CA LEU A 147 0.96 19.26 -1.79
C LEU A 147 1.47 20.70 -1.74
N VAL A 148 1.68 21.29 -2.92
CA VAL A 148 2.03 22.70 -3.06
C VAL A 148 0.90 23.42 -3.76
N LYS A 149 0.47 24.55 -3.20
CA LYS A 149 -0.61 25.34 -3.79
C LYS A 149 -0.06 26.30 -4.84
N LYS A 150 -0.62 26.26 -6.06
CA LYS A 150 -0.35 27.20 -7.16
C LYS A 150 -1.67 27.83 -7.59
N GLY A 151 -1.90 29.08 -7.20
CA GLY A 151 -3.22 29.72 -7.38
C GLY A 151 -4.31 28.94 -6.63
N ASN A 152 -5.34 28.49 -7.35
CA ASN A 152 -6.46 27.71 -6.80
C ASN A 152 -6.25 26.19 -6.87
N MET A 153 -5.13 25.73 -7.43
CA MET A 153 -4.84 24.30 -7.60
C MET A 153 -3.78 23.82 -6.60
N TYR A 154 -3.89 22.57 -6.20
CA TYR A 154 -2.86 21.83 -5.49
C TYR A 154 -2.08 21.00 -6.50
N MET A 155 -0.77 21.01 -6.39
CA MET A 155 0.19 20.22 -7.18
C MET A 155 0.91 19.23 -6.27
N ALA A 156 1.41 18.13 -6.83
CA ALA A 156 2.29 17.24 -6.08
C ALA A 156 3.60 17.95 -5.74
N GLY A 157 3.96 17.98 -4.46
CA GLY A 157 5.21 18.54 -3.96
C GLY A 157 6.26 17.44 -3.79
N VAL A 158 6.69 17.23 -2.55
CA VAL A 158 7.71 16.20 -2.24
C VAL A 158 7.19 14.79 -2.56
N PRO A 159 8.08 13.86 -2.97
CA PRO A 159 7.69 12.48 -3.26
C PRO A 159 7.04 11.79 -2.07
N LEU A 160 5.88 11.18 -2.30
CA LEU A 160 5.19 10.38 -1.28
C LEU A 160 5.96 9.10 -1.00
N LYS A 161 6.38 8.90 0.26
CA LYS A 161 7.03 7.66 0.70
C LYS A 161 5.97 6.58 0.93
N THR A 162 6.08 5.48 0.22
CA THR A 162 5.18 4.33 0.35
C THR A 162 5.96 3.02 0.33
N GLY A 163 5.34 1.94 0.81
CA GLY A 163 5.83 0.58 0.67
C GLY A 163 5.50 -0.03 -0.69
N ARG A 164 5.75 -1.32 -0.84
CA ARG A 164 5.65 -2.02 -2.14
C ARG A 164 4.42 -2.90 -2.29
N ASN A 165 3.80 -3.31 -1.19
CA ASN A 165 2.69 -4.25 -1.21
C ASN A 165 1.42 -3.53 -1.67
N LEU A 166 0.83 -4.01 -2.75
CA LEU A 166 -0.42 -3.48 -3.29
C LEU A 166 -1.63 -4.03 -2.51
N ILE A 167 -2.56 -3.14 -2.22
CA ILE A 167 -3.77 -3.43 -1.46
C ILE A 167 -4.95 -2.81 -2.19
N LYS A 168 -5.93 -3.65 -2.49
CA LYS A 168 -7.13 -3.26 -3.24
C LYS A 168 -8.03 -2.37 -2.38
N LEU A 169 -8.54 -1.31 -3.01
CA LEU A 169 -9.59 -0.44 -2.50
C LEU A 169 -10.93 -0.86 -3.09
N TYR A 170 -11.95 -0.93 -2.26
CA TYR A 170 -13.30 -1.26 -2.68
C TYR A 170 -14.17 -0.01 -2.61
N SER A 171 -14.85 0.29 -3.72
CA SER A 171 -15.75 1.43 -3.78
C SER A 171 -16.91 1.25 -2.79
N GLY A 172 -17.26 2.31 -2.06
CA GLY A 172 -18.28 2.29 -1.02
C GLY A 172 -17.76 1.93 0.38
N TYR A 173 -16.49 1.52 0.51
CA TYR A 173 -15.88 1.18 1.80
C TYR A 173 -14.76 2.15 2.18
N ASP A 174 -14.71 2.53 3.46
CA ASP A 174 -13.52 3.16 4.05
C ASP A 174 -12.41 2.10 4.09
N PRO A 175 -11.18 2.39 3.58
CA PRO A 175 -10.12 1.40 3.48
C PRO A 175 -9.71 0.81 4.83
N PHE A 176 -9.75 1.59 5.91
CA PHE A 176 -9.43 1.07 7.25
C PHE A 176 -10.52 0.14 7.75
N GLU A 177 -11.79 0.52 7.57
CA GLU A 177 -12.93 -0.31 7.97
C GLU A 177 -12.90 -1.65 7.26
N TYR A 178 -12.71 -1.63 5.94
CA TYR A 178 -12.64 -2.85 5.14
C TYR A 178 -11.50 -3.77 5.57
N GLN A 179 -10.29 -3.24 5.78
CA GLN A 179 -9.15 -4.07 6.20
C GLN A 179 -9.34 -4.67 7.60
N ILE A 180 -9.91 -3.91 8.54
CA ILE A 180 -10.20 -4.44 9.88
C ILE A 180 -11.28 -5.51 9.79
N MET A 181 -12.40 -5.24 9.10
CA MET A 181 -13.50 -6.20 8.93
C MET A 181 -13.01 -7.50 8.31
N GLN A 182 -12.28 -7.43 7.19
CA GLN A 182 -11.73 -8.61 6.52
C GLN A 182 -10.75 -9.38 7.40
N TYR A 183 -9.94 -8.69 8.21
CA TYR A 183 -9.03 -9.36 9.13
C TYR A 183 -9.78 -10.14 10.22
N VAL A 184 -10.81 -9.53 10.83
CA VAL A 184 -11.64 -10.19 11.84
C VAL A 184 -12.43 -11.34 11.22
N GLU A 185 -13.05 -11.13 10.06
CA GLU A 185 -13.84 -12.13 9.32
C GLU A 185 -13.01 -13.36 8.96
N ASN A 186 -11.83 -13.17 8.36
CA ASN A 186 -10.96 -14.28 7.96
C ASN A 186 -10.41 -15.08 9.14
N LYS A 187 -10.29 -14.46 10.31
CA LYS A 187 -9.74 -15.09 11.51
C LYS A 187 -10.83 -15.65 12.44
N GLY A 188 -12.07 -15.24 12.26
CA GLY A 188 -13.19 -15.48 13.18
C GLY A 188 -13.14 -14.59 14.43
N THR A 189 -11.98 -14.54 15.11
CA THR A 189 -11.75 -13.65 16.26
C THR A 189 -10.40 -12.96 16.17
N ALA A 190 -10.35 -11.70 16.57
CA ALA A 190 -9.13 -10.91 16.60
C ALA A 190 -9.02 -10.10 17.89
N SER A 191 -7.80 -10.01 18.43
CA SER A 191 -7.55 -9.14 19.58
C SER A 191 -7.39 -7.68 19.14
N ARG A 192 -7.60 -6.74 20.07
CA ARG A 192 -7.32 -5.31 19.88
C ARG A 192 -5.89 -5.10 19.39
N GLU A 193 -4.92 -5.73 20.05
CA GLU A 193 -3.50 -5.63 19.71
C GLU A 193 -3.23 -6.08 18.28
N GLU A 194 -3.84 -7.16 17.83
CA GLU A 194 -3.69 -7.65 16.47
C GLU A 194 -4.21 -6.67 15.42
N ILE A 195 -5.33 -5.99 15.72
CA ILE A 195 -5.86 -4.91 14.88
C ILE A 195 -4.89 -3.72 14.82
N HIS A 196 -4.23 -3.38 15.92
CA HIS A 196 -3.15 -2.37 15.90
C HIS A 196 -1.97 -2.85 15.05
N THR A 197 -1.49 -4.07 15.26
CA THR A 197 -0.35 -4.62 14.52
C THR A 197 -0.60 -4.66 13.02
N ILE A 198 -1.79 -5.07 12.57
CA ILE A 198 -2.08 -5.05 11.13
C ILE A 198 -2.09 -3.63 10.58
N ILE A 199 -2.78 -2.68 11.21
CA ILE A 199 -2.93 -1.32 10.67
C ILE A 199 -1.63 -0.48 10.80
N MET A 200 -0.93 -0.59 11.93
CA MET A 200 0.23 0.25 12.26
C MET A 200 1.56 -0.37 11.83
N ASP A 201 1.75 -1.68 12.01
CA ASP A 201 3.06 -2.29 11.80
C ASP A 201 3.17 -2.94 10.42
N ARG A 202 2.14 -3.72 10.03
CA ARG A 202 2.12 -4.41 8.72
C ARG A 202 1.76 -3.44 7.60
N LEU A 203 0.64 -2.74 7.73
CA LEU A 203 0.16 -1.79 6.72
C LEU A 203 0.84 -0.43 6.80
N LYS A 204 1.20 0.01 8.01
CA LYS A 204 1.76 1.34 8.29
C LYS A 204 0.87 2.48 7.78
N TRP A 205 -0.45 2.29 7.90
CA TRP A 205 -1.44 3.26 7.46
C TRP A 205 -1.83 4.27 8.55
N ALA A 206 -1.63 3.92 9.82
CA ALA A 206 -1.85 4.80 10.95
C ALA A 206 -0.54 5.15 11.66
N ARG A 207 -0.39 6.44 11.98
CA ARG A 207 0.76 6.97 12.75
C ARG A 207 0.60 6.86 14.26
N ASN A 208 -0.63 6.65 14.74
CA ASN A 208 -0.93 6.58 16.16
C ASN A 208 -2.09 5.63 16.44
N THR A 209 -2.11 5.13 17.67
CA THR A 209 -3.12 4.18 18.17
C THR A 209 -4.52 4.80 18.25
N LYS A 210 -4.64 6.12 18.44
CA LYS A 210 -5.94 6.80 18.53
C LYS A 210 -6.76 6.65 17.25
N LEU A 211 -6.11 6.66 16.07
CA LEU A 211 -6.79 6.44 14.80
C LEU A 211 -7.36 5.02 14.69
N VAL A 212 -6.59 4.02 15.12
CA VAL A 212 -7.03 2.62 15.12
C VAL A 212 -8.20 2.43 16.09
N GLU A 213 -8.11 2.97 17.31
CA GLU A 213 -9.21 2.91 18.29
C GLU A 213 -10.47 3.61 17.81
N PHE A 214 -10.34 4.72 17.08
CA PHE A 214 -11.48 5.38 16.44
C PHE A 214 -12.23 4.42 15.51
N TYR A 215 -11.49 3.69 14.66
CA TYR A 215 -12.07 2.73 13.72
C TYR A 215 -12.68 1.51 14.42
N ILE A 216 -12.01 0.94 15.41
CA ILE A 216 -12.57 -0.15 16.23
C ILE A 216 -13.89 0.27 16.86
N LYS A 217 -13.93 1.46 17.49
CA LYS A 217 -15.14 2.00 18.11
C LYS A 217 -16.25 2.24 17.08
N LYS A 218 -15.90 2.76 15.90
CA LYS A 218 -16.84 3.02 14.82
C LYS A 218 -17.49 1.72 14.32
N LEU A 219 -16.68 0.72 13.99
CA LEU A 219 -17.13 -0.60 13.52
C LEU A 219 -17.99 -1.32 14.57
N THR A 220 -17.58 -1.25 15.84
CA THR A 220 -18.37 -1.81 16.95
C THR A 220 -19.74 -1.13 17.07
N LYS A 221 -19.79 0.20 16.95
CA LYS A 221 -21.04 0.97 17.02
C LYS A 221 -21.97 0.67 15.84
N GLN A 222 -21.40 0.42 14.66
CA GLN A 222 -22.16 0.07 13.45
C GLN A 222 -22.60 -1.40 13.43
N GLY A 223 -22.10 -2.23 14.35
CA GLY A 223 -22.40 -3.66 14.41
C GLY A 223 -21.67 -4.49 13.35
N ASN A 224 -20.61 -3.95 12.74
CA ASN A 224 -19.78 -4.66 11.76
C ASN A 224 -18.79 -5.64 12.40
N ILE A 225 -18.44 -5.41 13.66
CA ILE A 225 -17.71 -6.34 14.53
C ILE A 225 -18.36 -6.30 15.91
N LYS A 226 -18.38 -7.42 16.62
CA LYS A 226 -18.94 -7.54 17.98
C LYS A 226 -17.83 -7.71 18.99
N ARG A 227 -17.97 -7.03 20.14
CA ARG A 227 -17.02 -7.15 21.25
C ARG A 227 -17.42 -8.32 22.14
N ILE A 228 -16.62 -9.39 22.13
CA ILE A 228 -16.84 -10.59 22.96
C ILE A 228 -16.17 -10.51 24.33
N SER A 229 -15.08 -9.75 24.45
CA SER A 229 -14.44 -9.47 25.73
C SER A 229 -13.74 -8.11 25.70
N LYS A 230 -13.03 -7.74 26.78
CA LYS A 230 -12.41 -6.42 26.91
C LYS A 230 -11.56 -6.04 25.69
N ASP A 231 -10.83 -7.00 25.14
CA ASP A 231 -9.85 -6.77 24.07
C ASP A 231 -10.02 -7.73 22.88
N TRP A 232 -11.19 -8.36 22.74
CA TRP A 232 -11.45 -9.33 21.67
C TRP A 232 -12.71 -8.99 20.89
N PHE A 233 -12.62 -9.19 19.58
CA PHE A 233 -13.68 -8.88 18.61
C PHE A 233 -13.92 -10.07 17.69
N GLU A 234 -15.18 -10.27 17.31
CA GLU A 234 -15.64 -11.23 16.29
C GLU A 234 -16.42 -10.49 15.21
N TYR A 235 -16.67 -11.14 14.07
CA TYR A 235 -17.48 -10.60 12.99
C TYR A 235 -18.99 -10.70 13.31
#